data_AF-A0A925IFX7-F1
#
_entry.id   AF-A0A925IFX7-F1
#
_cell.length_a   1.000
_cell.length_b   1.000
_cell.length_c   1.000
_cell.angle_alpha   90.00
_cell.angle_beta   90.00
_cell.angle_gamma   90.00
#
_symmetry.space_group_name_H-M   'P 1'
#
loop_
_entity.id
_entity.type
_entity.pdbx_description
1 polymer ?
#
loop_
_entity_poly.entity_id
_entity_poly.type
_entity_poly.pdbx_seq_one_letter_code
_entity_poly.pdbx_strand_id
1 'polypeptide(L)'
;MRIAIYTIAVQGLNILVGYTGQISLGHAAFMAVGAYSSAAFVRDLGLSFWIALPAAALFTGLIGLIFGLPSLRVKGFYLAMATLAAQFIIPWVIRFPLEPITNGSRALEVP
;
A
#
# COMPACT_ATOMS: atom_id res chain seq x y z
N MET A 1 -8.40 -17.63 0.96
CA MET A 1 -8.26 -16.15 0.93
C MET A 1 -6.84 -15.67 0.62
N ARG A 2 -5.80 -16.13 1.34
CA ARG A 2 -4.40 -15.65 1.15
C ARG A 2 -3.87 -15.78 -0.29
N ILE A 3 -4.21 -16.88 -0.99
CA ILE A 3 -3.78 -17.10 -2.37
C ILE A 3 -4.35 -16.04 -3.32
N ALA A 4 -5.63 -15.68 -3.19
CA ALA A 4 -6.26 -14.67 -4.04
C ALA A 4 -5.61 -13.28 -3.89
N ILE A 5 -5.27 -12.90 -2.65
CA ILE A 5 -4.59 -11.63 -2.37
C ILE A 5 -3.20 -11.61 -3.03
N TYR A 6 -2.43 -12.70 -2.88
CA TYR A 6 -1.11 -12.80 -3.51
C TYR A 6 -1.19 -12.86 -5.03
N THR A 7 -2.20 -13.48 -5.63
CA THR A 7 -2.37 -13.49 -7.08
C THR A 7 -2.60 -12.07 -7.61
N ILE A 8 -3.45 -11.27 -6.96
CA ILE A 8 -3.70 -9.88 -7.38
C ILE A 8 -2.43 -9.03 -7.23
N ALA A 9 -1.71 -9.18 -6.11
CA ALA A 9 -0.46 -8.48 -5.87
C ALA A 9 0.63 -8.85 -6.90
N VAL A 10 0.83 -10.15 -7.12
CA VAL A 10 1.81 -10.65 -8.10
C VAL A 10 1.42 -10.24 -9.51
N GLN A 11 0.14 -10.17 -9.86
CA GLN A 11 -0.31 -9.68 -11.17
C GLN A 11 0.08 -8.20 -11.37
N GLY A 12 -0.14 -7.36 -10.35
CA GLY A 12 0.29 -5.95 -10.39
C GLY A 12 1.81 -5.81 -10.46
N LEU A 13 2.55 -6.64 -9.73
CA LEU A 13 4.01 -6.67 -9.81
C LEU A 13 4.49 -7.16 -11.19
N ASN A 14 3.83 -8.15 -11.77
CA ASN A 14 4.16 -8.69 -13.09
C ASN A 14 3.93 -7.65 -14.18
N ILE A 15 2.88 -6.83 -14.06
CA ILE A 15 2.66 -5.71 -14.98
C ILE A 15 3.82 -4.70 -14.87
N LEU A 16 4.22 -4.36 -13.66
CA LEU A 16 5.29 -3.39 -13.44
C LEU A 16 6.65 -3.92 -13.94
N VAL A 17 7.07 -5.08 -13.45
CA VAL A 17 8.38 -5.66 -13.80
C VAL A 17 8.42 -6.13 -15.25
N GLY A 18 7.34 -6.75 -15.73
CA GLY A 18 7.25 -7.34 -17.06
C GLY A 18 7.09 -6.32 -18.19
N TYR A 19 6.23 -5.30 -18.04
CA TYR A 19 5.99 -4.32 -19.11
C TYR A 19 6.87 -3.08 -19.02
N THR A 20 7.29 -2.66 -17.82
CA THR A 20 8.13 -1.45 -17.68
C THR A 20 9.60 -1.75 -17.43
N GLY A 21 9.97 -3.01 -17.17
CA GLY A 21 11.36 -3.43 -16.90
C GLY A 21 11.90 -2.89 -15.56
N GLN A 22 11.03 -2.40 -14.68
CA GLN A 22 11.38 -1.75 -13.43
C GLN A 22 11.33 -2.75 -12.25
N ILE A 23 12.42 -2.85 -11.49
CA ILE A 23 12.46 -3.67 -10.26
C ILE A 23 11.74 -2.90 -9.15
N SER A 24 10.68 -3.49 -8.58
CA SER A 24 9.93 -2.90 -7.46
C SER A 24 10.05 -3.75 -6.19
N LEU A 25 10.68 -3.16 -5.18
CA LEU A 25 10.85 -3.74 -3.84
C LEU A 25 9.85 -3.19 -2.82
N GLY A 26 8.98 -2.25 -3.23
CA GLY A 26 8.02 -1.54 -2.38
C GLY A 26 6.63 -2.16 -2.31
N HIS A 27 6.46 -3.36 -2.87
CA HIS A 27 5.13 -3.95 -3.08
C HIS A 27 4.40 -4.26 -1.76
N ALA A 28 5.14 -4.67 -0.73
CA ALA A 28 4.57 -4.95 0.58
C ALA A 28 4.18 -3.66 1.33
N ALA A 29 4.84 -2.54 1.03
CA ALA A 29 4.47 -1.21 1.53
C ALA A 29 3.05 -0.82 1.09
N PHE A 30 2.77 -0.90 -0.20
CA PHE A 30 1.45 -0.54 -0.74
C PHE A 30 0.35 -1.50 -0.30
N MET A 31 0.67 -2.80 -0.16
CA MET A 31 -0.25 -3.76 0.46
C MET A 31 -0.59 -3.38 1.91
N ALA A 32 0.38 -2.90 2.69
CA ALA A 32 0.14 -2.44 4.06
C ALA A 32 -0.76 -1.21 4.10
N VAL A 33 -0.56 -0.23 3.22
CA VAL A 33 -1.45 0.95 3.11
C VAL A 33 -2.90 0.54 2.83
N GLY A 34 -3.11 -0.39 1.90
CA GLY A 34 -4.46 -0.89 1.58
C GLY A 34 -5.12 -1.62 2.74
N ALA A 35 -4.38 -2.48 3.43
CA ALA A 35 -4.89 -3.19 4.60
C ALA A 35 -5.25 -2.22 5.74
N TYR A 36 -4.37 -1.28 6.07
CA TYR A 36 -4.60 -0.31 7.14
C TYR A 36 -5.71 0.69 6.82
N SER A 37 -5.77 1.20 5.59
CA SER A 37 -6.85 2.11 5.18
C SER A 37 -8.20 1.40 5.15
N SER A 38 -8.27 0.15 4.70
CA SER A 38 -9.51 -0.65 4.76
C SER A 38 -9.94 -0.89 6.20
N ALA A 39 -9.00 -1.22 7.11
CA ALA A 39 -9.31 -1.42 8.52
C ALA A 39 -9.80 -0.11 9.19
N ALA A 40 -9.17 1.02 8.88
CA ALA A 40 -9.57 2.33 9.38
C ALA A 40 -10.97 2.73 8.88
N PHE A 41 -11.29 2.51 7.60
CA PHE A 41 -12.62 2.83 7.06
C PHE A 41 -13.74 1.96 7.65
N VAL A 42 -13.50 0.68 7.90
CA VAL A 42 -14.51 -0.16 8.56
C VAL A 42 -14.69 0.25 10.03
N ARG A 43 -13.59 0.58 10.73
CA ARG A 43 -13.60 0.89 12.16
C ARG A 43 -14.14 2.28 12.49
N ASP A 44 -13.71 3.31 11.76
CA ASP A 44 -14.07 4.70 12.08
C ASP A 44 -15.31 5.19 11.33
N LEU A 45 -15.60 4.67 10.12
CA LEU A 45 -16.78 5.08 9.34
C LEU A 45 -17.94 4.06 9.39
N GLY A 46 -17.74 2.87 9.97
CA GLY A 46 -18.77 1.82 10.01
C GLY A 46 -19.22 1.35 8.63
N LEU A 47 -18.42 1.61 7.59
CA LEU A 47 -18.74 1.25 6.21
C LEU A 47 -18.69 -0.28 6.04
N SER A 48 -19.66 -0.83 5.31
CA SER A 48 -19.64 -2.23 4.92
C SER A 48 -18.33 -2.58 4.21
N PHE A 49 -17.78 -3.77 4.48
CA PHE A 49 -16.55 -4.28 3.88
C PHE A 49 -16.49 -4.09 2.35
N TRP A 50 -17.63 -4.22 1.68
CA TRP A 50 -17.76 -4.04 0.22
C TRP A 50 -17.53 -2.61 -0.27
N ILE A 51 -17.77 -1.59 0.56
CA ILE A 51 -17.54 -0.17 0.22
C ILE A 51 -16.16 0.27 0.73
N ALA A 52 -15.75 -0.24 1.88
CA ALA A 52 -14.42 0.03 2.43
C ALA A 52 -13.30 -0.49 1.52
N LEU A 53 -13.50 -1.63 0.85
CA LEU A 53 -12.51 -2.24 -0.05
C LEU A 53 -12.15 -1.34 -1.27
N PRO A 54 -13.11 -0.87 -2.10
CA PRO A 54 -12.79 0.04 -3.20
C PRO A 54 -12.33 1.42 -2.72
N ALA A 55 -12.84 1.93 -1.59
CA ALA A 55 -12.39 3.19 -1.01
C ALA A 55 -10.91 3.12 -0.56
N ALA A 56 -10.53 2.02 0.11
CA ALA A 56 -9.14 1.75 0.50
C ALA A 56 -8.23 1.53 -0.70
N ALA A 57 -8.71 0.86 -1.75
CA ALA A 57 -7.97 0.69 -3.00
C ALA A 57 -7.72 2.05 -3.69
N LEU A 58 -8.73 2.92 -3.77
CA LEU A 58 -8.60 4.29 -4.27
C LEU A 58 -7.61 5.11 -3.44
N PHE A 59 -7.70 5.04 -2.11
CA PHE A 59 -6.81 5.78 -1.22
C PHE A 59 -5.35 5.29 -1.34
N THR A 60 -5.15 3.98 -1.43
CA THR A 60 -3.84 3.37 -1.68
C THR A 60 -3.29 3.75 -3.05
N GLY A 61 -4.15 3.79 -4.07
CA GLY A 61 -3.79 4.28 -5.40
C GLY A 61 -3.37 5.75 -5.40
N LEU A 62 -4.05 6.59 -4.62
CA LEU A 62 -3.73 8.02 -4.47
C LEU A 62 -2.35 8.21 -3.81
N ILE A 63 -2.08 7.47 -2.73
CA ILE A 63 -0.76 7.44 -2.08
C ILE A 63 0.30 6.91 -3.04
N GLY A 64 -0.01 5.83 -3.76
CA GLY A 64 0.83 5.27 -4.82
C GLY A 64 1.16 6.28 -5.90
N LEU A 65 0.22 7.16 -6.28
CA LEU A 65 0.44 8.22 -7.25
C LEU A 65 1.39 9.30 -6.70
N ILE A 66 1.19 9.74 -5.45
CA ILE A 66 2.04 10.75 -4.81
C ILE A 66 3.50 10.25 -4.72
N PHE A 67 3.71 8.97 -4.40
CA PHE A 67 5.05 8.36 -4.34
C PHE A 67 5.57 7.91 -5.72
N GLY A 68 4.66 7.63 -6.67
CA GLY A 68 4.98 7.19 -8.03
C GLY A 68 5.39 8.35 -8.95
N LEU A 69 4.80 9.53 -8.78
CA LEU A 69 5.12 10.72 -9.56
C LEU A 69 6.60 11.17 -9.47
N PRO A 70 7.25 11.23 -8.28
CA PRO A 70 8.68 11.50 -8.21
C PRO A 70 9.51 10.32 -8.74
N SER A 71 9.01 9.09 -8.63
CA SER A 71 9.67 7.87 -9.10
C SER A 71 9.78 7.84 -10.64
N LEU A 72 8.80 8.39 -11.37
CA LEU A 72 8.83 8.54 -12.82
C LEU A 72 9.99 9.43 -13.34
N ARG A 73 10.58 10.29 -12.49
CA ARG A 73 11.70 11.16 -12.89
C ARG A 73 13.07 10.47 -12.84
N VAL A 74 13.18 9.27 -12.28
CA VAL A 74 14.44 8.54 -12.06
C VAL A 74 14.38 7.17 -12.76
N LYS A 75 15.49 6.76 -13.40
CA LYS A 75 15.56 5.52 -14.20
C LYS A 75 16.46 4.47 -13.56
N GLY A 76 16.16 3.19 -13.82
CA GLY A 76 17.01 2.05 -13.48
C GLY A 76 17.19 1.86 -11.98
N PHE A 77 18.44 1.91 -11.51
CA PHE A 77 18.81 1.60 -10.12
C PHE A 77 18.24 2.58 -9.09
N TYR A 78 18.10 3.85 -9.47
CA TYR A 78 17.53 4.88 -8.60
C TYR A 78 16.04 4.64 -8.31
N LEU A 79 15.32 4.06 -9.26
CA LEU A 79 13.93 3.70 -9.06
C LEU A 79 13.78 2.54 -8.06
N ALA A 80 14.65 1.53 -8.16
CA ALA A 80 14.66 0.42 -7.19
C ALA A 80 14.91 0.94 -5.77
N MET A 81 15.85 1.88 -5.59
CA MET A 81 16.08 2.56 -4.31
C MET A 81 14.86 3.35 -3.83
N ALA A 82 14.12 4.02 -4.72
CA ALA A 82 12.89 4.73 -4.36
C ALA A 82 11.81 3.75 -3.84
N THR A 83 11.67 2.57 -4.45
CA THR A 83 10.73 1.55 -3.96
C THR A 83 11.15 0.94 -2.63
N LEU A 84 12.46 0.79 -2.38
CA LEU A 84 12.98 0.35 -1.09
C LEU A 84 12.78 1.42 -0.01
N ALA A 85 12.98 2.70 -0.35
CA ALA A 85 12.66 3.81 0.55
C ALA A 85 11.16 3.81 0.89
N ALA A 86 10.27 3.63 -0.09
CA ALA A 86 8.84 3.50 0.14
C ALA A 86 8.51 2.31 1.07
N GLN A 87 9.20 1.17 0.90
CA GLN A 87 9.08 -0.01 1.74
C GLN A 87 9.38 0.25 3.23
N PHE A 88 10.27 1.20 3.55
CA PHE A 88 10.57 1.58 4.93
C PHE A 88 9.76 2.78 5.44
N ILE A 89 9.58 3.80 4.61
CA ILE A 89 8.87 5.03 4.97
C ILE A 89 7.39 4.75 5.23
N ILE A 90 6.74 3.92 4.42
CA ILE A 90 5.31 3.66 4.57
C ILE A 90 4.99 2.98 5.91
N PRO A 91 5.63 1.86 6.30
CA PRO A 91 5.42 1.29 7.64
C PRO A 91 5.81 2.24 8.77
N TRP A 92 6.84 3.07 8.57
CA TRP A 92 7.25 4.07 9.56
C TRP A 92 6.19 5.17 9.75
N VAL A 93 5.62 5.68 8.65
CA VAL A 93 4.52 6.67 8.67
C VAL A 93 3.24 6.08 9.28
N ILE A 94 2.94 4.81 8.99
CA ILE A 94 1.80 4.13 9.62
C ILE A 94 2.02 4.02 11.14
N ARG A 95 3.27 3.80 11.58
CA ARG A 95 3.59 3.50 12.98
C ARG A 95 3.85 4.71 13.87
N PHE A 96 4.31 5.84 13.34
CA PHE A 96 4.64 7.03 14.15
C PHE A 96 3.56 8.11 14.08
N PRO A 97 3.31 8.78 12.94
CA PRO A 97 2.34 9.88 12.88
C PRO A 97 0.87 9.45 12.87
N LEU A 98 0.56 8.21 12.50
CA LEU A 98 -0.82 7.70 12.43
C LEU A 98 -1.24 6.87 13.66
N GLU A 99 -0.43 6.86 14.73
CA GLU A 99 -0.74 6.21 16.02
C GLU A 99 -2.15 6.48 16.58
N PRO A 100 -2.67 7.73 16.52
CA PRO A 100 -3.99 8.05 17.07
C PRO A 100 -5.17 7.38 16.34
N ILE A 101 -5.01 7.08 15.05
CA ILE A 101 -6.07 6.58 14.15
C ILE A 101 -5.91 5.07 13.92
N THR A 102 -4.68 4.57 14.01
CA THR A 102 -4.31 3.20 13.64
C THR A 102 -4.10 2.26 14.83
N ASN A 103 -4.14 2.80 16.07
CA ASN A 103 -3.84 2.07 17.31
C ASN A 103 -2.40 1.50 17.36
N GLY A 104 -1.48 2.13 16.62
CA GLY A 104 -0.05 1.79 16.57
C GLY A 104 0.23 0.35 16.11
N SER A 105 0.70 -0.50 17.05
CA SER A 105 1.17 -1.87 16.77
C SER A 105 0.13 -2.96 17.06
N ARG A 106 -1.09 -2.58 17.48
CA ARG A 106 -2.18 -3.52 17.78
C ARG A 106 -3.01 -3.78 16.53
N ALA A 107 -3.31 -5.04 16.26
CA ALA A 107 -4.25 -5.41 15.21
C ALA A 107 -5.59 -4.69 15.46
N LEU A 108 -6.07 -3.95 14.47
CA LEU A 108 -7.42 -3.42 14.48
C LEU A 108 -8.37 -4.62 14.34
N GLU A 109 -9.04 -5.00 15.42
CA GLU A 109 -10.09 -6.01 15.40
C GLU A 109 -11.29 -5.42 14.64
N VAL A 110 -11.44 -5.87 13.40
CA VAL A 110 -12.60 -5.59 12.56
C VAL A 110 -13.62 -6.69 12.84
N PRO A 111 -14.85 -6.38 13.27
CA PRO A 111 -15.90 -7.37 13.55
C PRO A 111 -16.40 -8.08 12.28
#